data_AF-A0A7V9FFI4-F1
#
_entry.id   AF-A0A7V9FFI4-F1
#
_cell.length_a   1.000
_cell.length_b   1.000
_cell.length_c   1.000
_cell.angle_alpha   90.00
_cell.angle_beta   90.00
_cell.angle_gamma   90.00
#
_symmetry.space_group_name_H-M   'P 1'
#
loop_
_entity.id
_entity.type
_entity.pdbx_description
1 polymer ?
#
loop_
_entity_poly.entity_id
_entity_poly.type
_entity_poly.pdbx_seq_one_letter_code
_entity_poly.pdbx_strand_id
1 'polypeptide(L)'
;MDPRALLGDLRLAWRRLGRSPGFTAAAAITLALGIGANTAVFSLVDAALLRPLPFPEPERLAVLWENQPAHGKDREKISAANYLDWRQESRSFSELTAWIVWGKALTGAGEPEELTMIRASANLFRLVGVEPALGRGFLPEEETLGRDRVVVLSHGLWTGRYGADPAVVGRSVVLDGEPHEIVGVMPAGFRFPDDGAVAMWTPLAFAESELATRAERIFNVTGRLAPGADLAGARAELATITGRLASAHPETNAGWGVTV
;
A
#
# COMPACT_ATOMS: atom_id res chain seq x y z
N MET A 1 18.82 26.68 -46.05
CA MET A 1 17.97 25.61 -46.63
C MET A 1 16.74 26.27 -47.21
N ASP A 2 16.46 26.07 -48.49
CA ASP A 2 15.32 26.68 -49.18
C ASP A 2 14.02 25.92 -48.84
N PRO A 3 13.02 26.54 -48.19
CA PRO A 3 11.77 25.88 -47.79
C PRO A 3 10.98 25.31 -48.98
N ARG A 4 11.18 25.82 -50.19
CA ARG A 4 10.53 25.29 -51.41
C ARG A 4 11.12 23.96 -51.86
N ALA A 5 12.41 23.75 -51.63
CA ALA A 5 13.08 22.47 -51.90
C ALA A 5 12.56 21.38 -50.95
N LEU A 6 12.41 21.70 -49.65
CA LEU A 6 11.87 20.77 -48.64
C LEU A 6 10.44 20.33 -48.95
N LEU A 7 9.58 21.24 -49.40
CA LEU A 7 8.20 20.92 -49.81
C LEU A 7 8.16 20.05 -51.08
N GLY A 8 9.09 20.27 -52.01
CA GLY A 8 9.26 19.42 -53.20
C GLY A 8 9.65 18.00 -52.84
N ASP A 9 10.61 17.85 -51.93
CA ASP A 9 11.13 16.56 -51.47
C ASP A 9 10.08 15.76 -50.68
N LEU A 10 9.32 16.41 -49.78
CA LEU A 10 8.20 15.79 -49.06
C LEU A 10 7.11 15.27 -50.01
N ARG A 11 6.74 16.06 -51.02
CA ARG A 11 5.73 15.66 -52.02
C ARG A 11 6.21 14.48 -52.87
N LEU A 12 7.49 14.45 -53.21
CA LEU A 12 8.09 13.35 -53.95
C LEU A 12 8.13 12.06 -53.10
N ALA A 13 8.51 12.16 -51.82
CA ALA A 13 8.53 11.04 -50.88
C ALA A 13 7.13 10.44 -50.69
N TRP A 14 6.10 11.27 -50.51
CA TRP A 14 4.71 10.82 -50.41
C TRP A 14 4.25 10.06 -51.67
N ARG A 15 4.58 10.59 -52.86
CA ARG A 15 4.24 9.92 -54.13
C ARG A 15 4.98 8.59 -54.32
N ARG A 16 6.17 8.43 -53.74
CA ARG A 16 6.91 7.16 -53.73
C ARG A 16 6.29 6.14 -52.77
N LEU A 17 5.90 6.57 -51.57
CA LEU A 17 5.20 5.72 -50.59
C LEU A 17 3.89 5.15 -51.15
N GLY A 18 3.12 5.96 -51.90
CA GLY A 18 1.89 5.52 -52.56
C GLY A 18 2.09 4.58 -53.76
N ARG A 19 3.31 4.43 -54.28
CA ARG A 19 3.61 3.51 -55.40
C ARG A 19 4.04 2.12 -54.97
N SER A 20 4.40 1.93 -53.69
CA SER A 20 4.82 0.64 -53.13
C SER A 20 4.02 0.32 -51.85
N PRO A 21 2.68 0.14 -51.95
CA PRO A 21 1.81 0.06 -50.79
C PRO A 21 2.14 -1.09 -49.83
N GLY A 22 2.57 -2.25 -50.34
CA GLY A 22 2.95 -3.39 -49.51
C GLY A 22 4.20 -3.15 -48.65
N PHE A 23 5.25 -2.57 -49.25
CA PHE A 23 6.48 -2.22 -48.54
C PHE A 23 6.23 -1.10 -47.52
N THR A 24 5.47 -0.07 -47.92
CA THR A 24 5.08 1.04 -47.04
C THR A 24 4.26 0.53 -45.85
N ALA A 25 3.30 -0.37 -46.07
CA ALA A 25 2.49 -0.95 -45.00
C ALA A 25 3.34 -1.80 -44.05
N ALA A 26 4.23 -2.66 -44.56
CA ALA A 26 5.14 -3.44 -43.73
C ALA A 26 6.04 -2.53 -42.87
N ALA A 27 6.68 -1.52 -43.47
CA ALA A 27 7.52 -0.57 -42.74
C ALA A 27 6.73 0.22 -41.68
N ALA A 28 5.51 0.67 -42.00
CA ALA A 28 4.65 1.37 -41.05
C ALA A 28 4.24 0.48 -39.87
N ILE A 29 3.87 -0.78 -40.13
CA ILE A 29 3.51 -1.76 -39.10
C ILE A 29 4.72 -2.05 -38.21
N THR A 30 5.90 -2.29 -38.78
CA THR A 30 7.12 -2.53 -38.01
C THR A 30 7.47 -1.34 -37.11
N LEU A 31 7.37 -0.12 -37.65
CA LEU A 31 7.63 1.10 -36.87
C LEU A 31 6.58 1.29 -35.76
N ALA A 32 5.30 1.06 -36.06
CA ALA A 32 4.22 1.15 -35.08
C ALA A 32 4.38 0.12 -33.95
N LEU A 33 4.76 -1.12 -34.28
CA LEU A 33 5.04 -2.16 -33.29
C LEU A 33 6.25 -1.82 -32.43
N GLY A 34 7.34 -1.33 -33.03
CA GLY A 34 8.54 -0.93 -32.27
C GLY A 34 8.25 0.22 -31.31
N ILE A 35 7.55 1.26 -31.77
CA ILE A 35 7.15 2.40 -30.94
C ILE A 35 6.16 1.95 -29.86
N GLY A 36 5.15 1.18 -30.23
CA GLY A 36 4.11 0.72 -29.30
C GLY A 36 4.67 -0.19 -28.21
N ALA A 37 5.53 -1.14 -28.57
CA ALA A 37 6.16 -2.05 -27.62
C ALA A 37 7.06 -1.29 -26.62
N ASN A 38 7.92 -0.40 -27.13
CA ASN A 38 8.79 0.41 -26.26
C ASN A 38 7.97 1.33 -25.34
N THR A 39 6.91 1.95 -25.86
CA THR A 39 6.01 2.79 -25.06
C THR A 39 5.30 1.97 -24.00
N ALA A 40 4.78 0.78 -24.32
CA ALA A 40 4.09 -0.09 -23.36
C ALA A 40 5.02 -0.55 -22.23
N VAL A 41 6.25 -0.96 -22.56
CA VAL A 41 7.26 -1.33 -21.56
C VAL A 41 7.62 -0.13 -20.68
N PHE A 42 7.85 1.04 -21.27
CA PHE A 42 8.16 2.25 -20.51
C PHE A 42 6.99 2.68 -19.62
N SER A 43 5.74 2.63 -20.10
CA SER A 43 4.57 2.95 -19.28
C SER A 43 4.37 1.97 -18.13
N LEU A 44 4.65 0.68 -18.33
CA LEU A 44 4.61 -0.31 -17.25
C LEU A 44 5.69 -0.03 -16.22
N VAL A 45 6.92 0.25 -16.65
CA VAL A 45 8.03 0.62 -15.76
C VAL A 45 7.75 1.93 -15.04
N ASP A 46 7.20 2.93 -15.73
CA ASP A 46 6.86 4.23 -15.14
C ASP A 46 5.77 4.07 -14.07
N ALA A 47 4.71 3.33 -14.37
CA ALA A 47 3.63 3.07 -13.44
C ALA A 47 4.05 2.19 -12.26
N ALA A 48 4.99 1.25 -12.45
CA ALA A 48 5.39 0.29 -11.43
C ALA A 48 6.62 0.71 -10.61
N LEU A 49 7.51 1.55 -11.16
CA LEU A 49 8.82 1.86 -10.57
C LEU A 49 9.15 3.35 -10.48
N LEU A 50 8.58 4.22 -11.34
CA LEU A 50 9.01 5.63 -11.43
C LEU A 50 8.01 6.63 -10.89
N ARG A 51 6.71 6.29 -10.79
CA ARG A 51 5.76 7.14 -10.08
C ARG A 51 6.08 7.03 -8.58
N PRO A 52 6.61 8.09 -7.94
CA PRO A 52 6.90 8.05 -6.52
C PRO A 52 5.58 7.76 -5.80
N LEU A 53 5.64 6.90 -4.78
CA LEU A 53 4.49 6.70 -3.89
C LEU A 53 3.98 8.08 -3.45
N PRO A 54 2.66 8.33 -3.43
CA PRO A 54 2.08 9.65 -3.16
C PRO A 54 2.15 10.01 -1.65
N PHE A 55 3.28 9.70 -1.02
CA PHE A 55 3.56 9.92 0.38
C PHE A 55 4.81 10.80 0.52
N PRO A 56 4.90 11.67 1.54
CA PRO A 56 6.12 12.40 1.84
C PRO A 56 7.30 11.46 2.14
N GLU A 57 8.47 11.80 1.58
CA GLU A 57 9.73 11.05 1.71
C GLU A 57 9.53 9.54 1.45
N PRO A 58 9.04 9.15 0.25
CA PRO A 58 8.67 7.77 -0.05
C PRO A 58 9.88 6.82 -0.07
N GLU A 59 11.08 7.33 -0.30
CA GLU A 59 12.35 6.58 -0.22
C GLU A 59 12.68 6.07 1.19
N ARG A 60 12.03 6.61 2.23
CA ARG A 60 12.16 6.14 3.61
C ARG A 60 11.12 5.08 3.98
N LEU A 61 10.14 4.82 3.13
CA LEU A 61 9.14 3.78 3.39
C LEU A 61 9.66 2.43 2.90
N ALA A 62 9.54 1.42 3.75
CA ALA A 62 9.88 0.05 3.41
C ALA A 62 8.74 -0.89 3.82
N VAL A 63 8.51 -1.92 3.02
CA VAL A 63 7.62 -3.03 3.38
C VAL A 63 8.48 -4.13 3.94
N LEU A 64 8.11 -4.65 5.10
CA LEU A 64 8.82 -5.73 5.76
C LEU A 64 8.05 -7.02 5.50
N TRP A 65 8.80 -8.09 5.24
CA TRP A 65 8.27 -9.43 5.08
C TRP A 65 9.05 -10.40 5.94
N GLU A 66 8.38 -11.43 6.45
CA GLU A 66 9.09 -12.64 6.87
C GLU A 66 9.47 -13.46 5.64
N ASN A 67 10.47 -14.32 5.78
CA ASN A 67 10.84 -15.28 4.74
C ASN A 67 11.13 -16.66 5.33
N GLN A 68 11.01 -17.70 4.51
CA GLN A 68 11.35 -19.07 4.84
C GLN A 68 12.09 -19.70 3.65
N PRO A 69 13.40 -19.41 3.49
CA PRO A 69 14.15 -19.76 2.28
C PRO A 69 14.18 -21.27 1.99
N ALA A 70 14.21 -22.10 3.03
CA ALA A 70 14.18 -23.56 2.90
C ALA A 70 12.92 -24.10 2.20
N HIS A 71 11.86 -23.29 2.15
CA HIS A 71 10.58 -23.62 1.50
C HIS A 71 10.31 -22.74 0.26
N GLY A 72 11.30 -21.97 -0.21
CA GLY A 72 11.16 -21.07 -1.36
C GLY A 72 10.18 -19.91 -1.14
N LYS A 73 9.98 -19.50 0.12
CA LYS A 73 9.08 -18.41 0.49
C LYS A 73 9.87 -17.14 0.80
N ASP A 74 9.93 -16.21 -0.15
CA ASP A 74 10.79 -15.02 -0.01
C ASP A 74 10.09 -13.80 0.61
N ARG A 75 8.76 -13.77 0.54
CA ARG A 75 7.91 -12.66 1.02
C ARG A 75 6.62 -13.19 1.63
N GLU A 76 6.64 -13.44 2.93
CA GLU A 76 5.49 -13.85 3.71
C GLU A 76 5.03 -12.73 4.64
N LYS A 77 3.76 -12.82 5.03
CA LYS A 77 3.18 -11.99 6.07
C LYS A 77 3.84 -12.28 7.42
N ILE A 78 3.60 -11.41 8.38
CA ILE A 78 4.25 -11.38 9.68
C ILE A 78 3.24 -11.79 10.76
N SER A 79 3.73 -12.44 11.82
CA SER A 79 2.92 -12.75 12.99
C SER A 79 2.77 -11.54 13.92
N ALA A 80 1.66 -11.45 14.63
CA ALA A 80 1.40 -10.32 15.55
C ALA A 80 2.54 -10.17 16.58
N ALA A 81 2.95 -11.27 17.20
CA ALA A 81 4.00 -11.26 18.22
C ALA A 81 5.37 -10.87 17.63
N ASN A 82 5.75 -11.35 16.43
CA ASN A 82 7.01 -10.92 15.80
C ASN A 82 6.98 -9.43 15.44
N TYR A 83 5.83 -8.91 14.96
CA TYR A 83 5.67 -7.48 14.72
C TYR A 83 5.88 -6.66 16.01
N LEU A 84 5.34 -7.09 17.15
CA LEU A 84 5.52 -6.40 18.42
C LEU A 84 6.99 -6.37 18.85
N ASP A 85 7.72 -7.48 18.70
CA ASP A 85 9.16 -7.52 18.98
C ASP A 85 9.94 -6.57 18.05
N TRP A 86 9.62 -6.57 16.75
CA TRP A 86 10.25 -5.65 15.78
C TRP A 86 9.96 -4.19 16.11
N ARG A 87 8.72 -3.86 16.46
CA ARG A 87 8.30 -2.50 16.86
C ARG A 87 9.04 -2.04 18.12
N GLN A 88 9.30 -2.94 19.06
CA GLN A 88 9.97 -2.62 20.33
C GLN A 88 11.49 -2.48 20.18
N GLU A 89 12.11 -3.37 19.40
CA GLU A 89 13.57 -3.52 19.37
C GLU A 89 14.24 -2.76 18.25
N SER A 90 13.58 -2.56 17.11
CA SER A 90 14.21 -1.85 16.00
C SER A 90 14.44 -0.38 16.33
N ARG A 91 15.59 0.12 15.90
CA ARG A 91 16.02 1.52 15.98
C ARG A 91 16.22 2.15 14.60
N SER A 92 16.39 1.34 13.55
CA SER A 92 16.53 1.81 12.18
C SER A 92 15.22 2.34 11.60
N PHE A 93 14.07 1.99 12.20
CA PHE A 93 12.75 2.53 11.83
C PHE A 93 12.26 3.50 12.90
N SER A 94 11.83 4.70 12.50
CA SER A 94 11.19 5.66 13.40
C SER A 94 9.74 5.27 13.72
N GLU A 95 9.08 4.59 12.78
CA GLU A 95 7.70 4.14 12.91
C GLU A 95 7.56 2.77 12.23
N LEU A 96 6.83 1.86 12.86
CA LEU A 96 6.41 0.57 12.29
C LEU A 96 4.90 0.41 12.47
N THR A 97 4.19 0.09 11.39
CA THR A 97 2.73 -0.12 11.37
C THR A 97 2.44 -1.52 10.85
N ALA A 98 1.71 -2.30 11.64
CA ALA A 98 1.09 -3.52 11.15
C ALA A 98 -0.28 -3.20 10.57
N TRP A 99 -0.66 -3.90 9.51
CA TRP A 99 -1.97 -3.77 8.93
C TRP A 99 -2.43 -5.05 8.21
N ILE A 100 -3.73 -5.21 8.08
CA ILE A 100 -4.35 -6.34 7.37
C ILE A 100 -5.58 -5.86 6.60
N VAL A 101 -5.79 -6.44 5.42
CA VAL A 101 -6.99 -6.24 4.60
C VAL A 101 -8.11 -7.15 5.12
N TRP A 102 -9.31 -6.60 5.29
CA TRP A 102 -10.49 -7.33 5.73
C TRP A 102 -11.72 -6.78 5.00
N GLY A 103 -12.64 -7.64 4.56
CA GLY A 103 -14.01 -7.26 4.20
C GLY A 103 -14.98 -7.26 5.41
N LYS A 104 -15.76 -6.19 5.58
CA LYS A 104 -16.89 -6.17 6.54
C LYS A 104 -18.17 -5.70 5.86
N ALA A 105 -19.31 -6.19 6.34
CA ALA A 105 -20.62 -5.73 5.87
C ALA A 105 -21.00 -4.43 6.58
N LEU A 106 -21.13 -3.35 5.80
CA LEU A 106 -21.73 -2.10 6.25
C LEU A 106 -23.26 -2.26 6.27
N THR A 107 -23.86 -1.97 7.42
CA THR A 107 -25.31 -2.12 7.65
C THR A 107 -25.89 -0.87 8.34
N GLY A 108 -27.23 -0.79 8.45
CA GLY A 108 -27.91 0.23 9.26
C GLY A 108 -28.49 1.43 8.51
N ALA A 109 -28.29 1.55 7.19
CA ALA A 109 -28.91 2.60 6.38
C ALA A 109 -29.08 2.17 4.91
N GLY A 110 -29.91 1.14 4.68
CA GLY A 110 -30.18 0.57 3.35
C GLY A 110 -29.70 -0.88 3.22
N GLU A 111 -29.48 -1.31 1.98
CA GLU A 111 -28.97 -2.65 1.67
C GLU A 111 -27.57 -2.87 2.25
N PRO A 112 -27.30 -4.04 2.86
CA PRO A 112 -25.96 -4.41 3.29
C PRO A 112 -24.97 -4.38 2.13
N GLU A 113 -23.82 -3.75 2.35
CA GLU A 113 -22.75 -3.63 1.35
C GLU A 113 -21.46 -4.19 1.94
N GLU A 114 -20.80 -5.10 1.24
CA GLU A 114 -19.48 -5.60 1.64
C GLU A 114 -18.41 -4.59 1.24
N LEU A 115 -17.69 -4.07 2.23
CA LEU A 115 -16.65 -3.06 2.03
C LEU A 115 -15.28 -3.64 2.32
N THR A 116 -14.33 -3.36 1.43
CA THR A 116 -12.90 -3.59 1.70
C THR A 116 -12.39 -2.55 2.69
N MET A 117 -11.88 -3.03 3.82
CA MET A 117 -11.35 -2.24 4.92
C MET A 117 -9.91 -2.62 5.24
N ILE A 118 -9.24 -1.73 5.96
CA ILE A 118 -7.93 -2.00 6.54
C ILE A 118 -8.03 -1.87 8.06
N ARG A 119 -7.52 -2.88 8.77
CA ARG A 119 -7.24 -2.78 10.19
C ARG A 119 -5.75 -2.50 10.36
N ALA A 120 -5.38 -1.39 10.99
CA ALA A 120 -3.99 -0.94 11.06
C ALA A 120 -3.61 -0.33 12.41
N SER A 121 -2.33 -0.39 12.76
CA SER A 121 -1.80 0.32 13.93
C SER A 121 -2.14 1.82 13.87
N ALA A 122 -2.34 2.43 15.03
CA ALA A 122 -2.82 3.79 15.17
C ALA A 122 -1.89 4.84 14.53
N ASN A 123 -0.60 4.52 14.42
CA ASN A 123 0.40 5.38 13.79
C ASN A 123 0.37 5.36 12.25
N LEU A 124 -0.53 4.62 11.58
CA LEU A 124 -0.55 4.48 10.12
C LEU A 124 -0.44 5.82 9.38
N PHE A 125 -1.33 6.76 9.69
CA PHE A 125 -1.43 8.04 8.98
C PHE A 125 -0.17 8.92 9.16
N ARG A 126 0.40 8.89 10.37
CA ARG A 126 1.69 9.53 10.67
C ARG A 126 2.83 8.86 9.93
N LEU A 127 2.84 7.52 9.87
CA LEU A 127 3.86 6.76 9.16
C LEU A 127 3.86 7.13 7.68
N VAL A 128 2.70 7.22 7.03
CA VAL A 128 2.63 7.61 5.61
C VAL A 128 2.69 9.12 5.39
N GLY A 129 2.68 9.93 6.46
CA GLY A 129 2.79 11.39 6.40
C GLY A 129 1.55 12.08 5.82
N VAL A 130 0.37 11.48 5.94
CA VAL A 130 -0.89 12.04 5.43
C VAL A 130 -1.92 12.06 6.55
N GLU A 131 -2.32 13.27 6.96
CA GLU A 131 -3.35 13.47 7.98
C GLU A 131 -4.76 13.46 7.38
N PRO A 132 -5.80 13.07 8.15
CA PRO A 132 -7.18 13.24 7.74
C PRO A 132 -7.54 14.69 7.39
N ALA A 133 -8.31 14.87 6.32
CA ALA A 133 -8.82 16.18 5.91
C ALA A 133 -9.91 16.71 6.84
N LEU A 134 -10.62 15.81 7.53
CA LEU A 134 -11.59 16.12 8.58
C LEU A 134 -11.35 15.22 9.78
N GLY A 135 -11.57 15.76 10.97
CA GLY A 135 -11.46 15.01 12.24
C GLY A 135 -10.01 14.71 12.61
N ARG A 136 -9.74 13.46 12.98
CA ARG A 136 -8.43 13.00 13.46
C ARG A 136 -8.11 11.60 12.96
N GLY A 137 -6.83 11.23 13.05
CA GLY A 137 -6.38 9.84 12.95
C GLY A 137 -6.68 9.04 14.22
N PHE A 138 -6.14 7.83 14.28
CA PHE A 138 -6.28 6.96 15.43
C PHE A 138 -5.38 7.38 16.60
N LEU A 139 -5.86 7.11 17.81
CA LEU A 139 -5.14 7.32 19.05
C LEU A 139 -4.46 6.01 19.50
N PRO A 140 -3.30 6.07 20.19
CA PRO A 140 -2.60 4.88 20.66
C PRO A 140 -3.47 3.96 21.53
N GLU A 141 -4.37 4.52 22.35
CA GLU A 141 -5.23 3.71 23.22
C GLU A 141 -6.35 2.98 22.46
N GLU A 142 -6.58 3.32 21.19
CA GLU A 142 -7.54 2.66 20.31
C GLU A 142 -6.95 1.37 19.69
N GLU A 143 -5.65 1.07 19.89
CA GLU A 143 -5.06 -0.26 19.64
C GLU A 143 -5.41 -1.29 20.75
N THR A 144 -6.43 -1.00 21.57
CA THR A 144 -6.91 -1.89 22.64
C THR A 144 -8.30 -2.42 22.31
N LEU A 145 -8.52 -3.72 22.50
CA LEU A 145 -9.83 -4.34 22.27
C LEU A 145 -10.93 -3.64 23.05
N GLY A 146 -12.03 -3.32 22.38
CA GLY A 146 -13.17 -2.59 22.94
C GLY A 146 -13.02 -1.07 22.84
N ARG A 147 -11.82 -0.55 22.53
CA ARG A 147 -11.55 0.86 22.20
C ARG A 147 -11.25 1.08 20.72
N ASP A 148 -11.12 0.01 19.96
CA ASP A 148 -10.85 -0.06 18.52
C ASP A 148 -12.11 0.18 17.64
N ARG A 149 -13.21 0.64 18.25
CA ARG A 149 -14.51 0.85 17.57
C ARG A 149 -14.62 2.23 16.94
N VAL A 150 -13.59 2.63 16.21
CA VAL A 150 -13.57 3.90 15.47
C VAL A 150 -13.12 3.67 14.04
N VAL A 151 -13.55 4.52 13.12
CA VAL A 151 -13.18 4.44 11.71
C VAL A 151 -12.77 5.78 11.13
N VAL A 152 -11.84 5.72 10.19
CA VAL A 152 -11.53 6.84 9.30
C VAL A 152 -12.03 6.48 7.91
N LEU A 153 -12.86 7.33 7.32
CA LEU A 153 -13.43 7.08 5.98
C LEU A 153 -12.45 7.43 4.87
N SER A 154 -12.54 6.71 3.75
CA SER A 154 -12.02 7.21 2.48
C SER A 154 -12.82 8.41 1.99
N HIS A 155 -12.15 9.29 1.23
CA HIS A 155 -12.83 10.40 0.56
C HIS A 155 -13.95 9.93 -0.37
N GLY A 156 -13.76 8.81 -1.06
CA GLY A 156 -14.75 8.25 -1.99
C GLY A 156 -16.03 7.80 -1.28
N LEU A 157 -15.90 7.11 -0.14
CA LEU A 157 -17.07 6.71 0.65
C LEU A 157 -17.78 7.92 1.25
N TRP A 158 -17.03 8.90 1.76
CA TRP A 158 -17.58 10.13 2.30
C TRP A 158 -18.39 10.93 1.27
N THR A 159 -17.84 11.11 0.06
CA THR A 159 -18.54 11.84 -1.01
C THR A 159 -19.70 11.03 -1.59
N GLY A 160 -19.51 9.75 -1.89
CA GLY A 160 -20.51 8.90 -2.53
C GLY A 160 -21.70 8.55 -1.65
N ARG A 161 -21.47 8.22 -0.37
CA ARG A 161 -22.52 7.75 0.56
C ARG A 161 -23.01 8.84 1.49
N TYR A 162 -22.11 9.70 1.98
CA TYR A 162 -22.44 10.73 2.96
C TYR A 162 -22.59 12.12 2.34
N GLY A 163 -22.58 12.23 1.01
CA GLY A 163 -22.82 13.49 0.30
C GLY A 163 -21.80 14.59 0.60
N ALA A 164 -20.58 14.22 1.00
CA ALA A 164 -19.54 15.13 1.47
C ALA A 164 -19.95 15.97 2.70
N ASP A 165 -20.84 15.44 3.56
CA ASP A 165 -21.30 16.12 4.76
C ASP A 165 -20.18 16.20 5.82
N PRO A 166 -19.69 17.40 6.21
CA PRO A 166 -18.64 17.52 7.22
C PRO A 166 -19.10 17.10 8.62
N ALA A 167 -20.42 17.07 8.89
CA ALA A 167 -20.99 16.59 10.14
C ALA A 167 -21.03 15.06 10.22
N VAL A 168 -20.33 14.35 9.33
CA VAL A 168 -20.14 12.89 9.38
C VAL A 168 -19.25 12.46 10.55
N VAL A 169 -18.29 13.29 10.96
CA VAL A 169 -17.41 13.00 12.11
C VAL A 169 -18.26 13.02 13.40
N GLY A 170 -18.06 12.00 14.25
CA GLY A 170 -18.87 11.74 15.44
C GLY A 170 -20.14 10.92 15.16
N ARG A 171 -20.48 10.63 13.91
CA ARG A 171 -21.58 9.70 13.59
C ARG A 171 -21.14 8.25 13.77
N SER A 172 -22.12 7.37 14.00
CA SER A 172 -21.90 5.93 14.09
C SER A 172 -22.21 5.23 12.76
N VAL A 173 -21.40 4.23 12.41
CA VAL A 173 -21.64 3.25 11.35
C VAL A 173 -21.72 1.86 11.95
N VAL A 174 -22.51 0.97 11.36
CA VAL A 174 -22.62 -0.42 11.85
C VAL A 174 -21.88 -1.35 10.90
N LEU A 175 -20.83 -2.00 11.40
CA LEU A 175 -20.00 -2.95 10.66
C LEU A 175 -20.14 -4.34 11.26
N ASP A 176 -20.63 -5.30 10.49
CA ASP A 176 -20.99 -6.66 10.95
C ASP A 176 -21.87 -6.66 12.22
N GLY A 177 -22.78 -5.69 12.33
CA GLY A 177 -23.66 -5.54 13.50
C GLY A 177 -23.06 -4.76 14.67
N GLU A 178 -21.79 -4.36 14.61
CA GLU A 178 -21.11 -3.62 15.68
C GLU A 178 -20.98 -2.11 15.35
N PRO A 179 -21.40 -1.20 16.25
CA PRO A 179 -21.28 0.24 16.03
C PRO A 179 -19.83 0.70 16.12
N HIS A 180 -19.42 1.55 15.17
CA HIS A 180 -18.12 2.22 15.11
C HIS A 180 -18.32 3.72 14.90
N GLU A 181 -17.59 4.55 15.64
CA GLU A 181 -17.64 6.01 15.47
C GLU A 181 -16.73 6.48 14.33
N ILE A 182 -17.22 7.37 13.47
CA ILE A 182 -16.42 8.02 12.44
C ILE A 182 -15.59 9.12 13.09
N VAL A 183 -14.28 8.95 13.17
CA VAL A 183 -13.37 9.93 13.81
C VAL A 183 -12.63 10.80 12.81
N GLY A 184 -12.64 10.44 11.52
CA GLY A 184 -12.01 11.25 10.48
C GLY A 184 -12.34 10.85 9.06
N VAL A 185 -11.89 11.66 8.11
CA VAL A 185 -12.02 11.42 6.67
C VAL A 185 -10.69 11.72 5.98
N MET A 186 -10.16 10.79 5.20
CA MET A 186 -8.92 11.00 4.45
C MET A 186 -9.11 11.98 3.28
N PRO A 187 -8.05 12.73 2.91
CA PRO A 187 -8.10 13.62 1.75
C PRO A 187 -8.35 12.88 0.44
N ALA A 188 -8.82 13.62 -0.56
CA ALA A 188 -8.98 13.10 -1.92
C ALA A 188 -7.64 12.59 -2.46
N GLY A 189 -7.66 11.42 -3.10
CA GLY A 189 -6.46 10.79 -3.67
C GLY A 189 -5.62 9.98 -2.68
N PHE A 190 -5.92 10.02 -1.37
CA PHE A 190 -5.27 9.10 -0.42
C PHE A 190 -5.63 7.65 -0.75
N ARG A 191 -4.60 6.81 -0.90
CA ARG A 191 -4.71 5.37 -1.14
C ARG A 191 -3.70 4.65 -0.27
N PHE A 192 -4.17 3.74 0.57
CA PHE A 192 -3.30 2.89 1.37
C PHE A 192 -4.01 1.58 1.70
N PRO A 193 -3.43 0.42 1.35
CA PRO A 193 -2.34 0.23 0.38
C PRO A 193 -2.71 0.74 -1.03
N ASP A 194 -1.72 0.97 -1.91
CA ASP A 194 -1.91 1.59 -3.24
C ASP A 194 -2.60 0.66 -4.27
N ASP A 195 -3.07 -0.52 -3.85
CA ASP A 195 -3.57 -1.59 -4.71
C ASP A 195 -5.11 -1.78 -4.68
N GLY A 196 -5.86 -0.98 -3.92
CA GLY A 196 -7.31 -1.20 -3.76
C GLY A 196 -8.16 0.01 -3.41
N ALA A 197 -9.47 -0.11 -3.67
CA ALA A 197 -10.49 0.83 -3.22
C ALA A 197 -10.85 0.55 -1.75
N VAL A 198 -9.95 0.93 -0.84
CA VAL A 198 -10.21 0.85 0.60
C VAL A 198 -11.28 1.86 0.98
N ALA A 199 -12.39 1.37 1.55
CA ALA A 199 -13.53 2.19 1.91
C ALA A 199 -13.29 2.97 3.21
N MET A 200 -12.60 2.34 4.17
CA MET A 200 -12.30 2.89 5.49
C MET A 200 -11.17 2.12 6.19
N TRP A 201 -10.58 2.76 7.20
CA TRP A 201 -9.58 2.18 8.10
C TRP A 201 -10.14 2.08 9.52
N THR A 202 -9.70 1.09 10.29
CA THR A 202 -10.01 0.91 11.73
C THR A 202 -8.73 0.56 12.52
N PRO A 203 -8.61 0.91 13.81
CA PRO A 203 -7.46 0.54 14.64
C PRO A 203 -7.23 -0.97 14.75
N LEU A 204 -5.97 -1.37 14.77
CA LEU A 204 -5.54 -2.74 15.03
C LEU A 204 -5.33 -2.97 16.52
N ALA A 205 -6.35 -3.53 17.17
CA ALA A 205 -6.19 -4.21 18.44
C ALA A 205 -5.97 -5.70 18.21
N PHE A 206 -4.88 -6.25 18.74
CA PHE A 206 -4.60 -7.68 18.64
C PHE A 206 -5.47 -8.48 19.61
N ALA A 207 -6.12 -9.52 19.10
CA ALA A 207 -6.80 -10.50 19.91
C ALA A 207 -5.80 -11.42 20.64
N GLU A 208 -6.21 -11.96 21.80
CA GLU A 208 -5.39 -12.91 22.55
C GLU A 208 -4.99 -14.12 21.68
N SER A 209 -5.90 -14.61 20.84
CA SER A 209 -5.63 -15.69 19.89
C SER A 209 -4.55 -15.35 18.86
N GLU A 210 -4.51 -14.11 18.37
CA GLU A 210 -3.51 -13.64 17.41
C GLU A 210 -2.12 -13.50 18.07
N LEU A 211 -2.08 -13.23 19.39
CA LEU A 211 -0.85 -13.14 20.18
C LEU A 211 -0.38 -14.49 20.73
N ALA A 212 -1.29 -15.46 20.89
CA ALA A 212 -1.00 -16.76 21.48
C ALA A 212 -0.05 -17.61 20.62
N THR A 213 0.06 -17.32 19.32
CA THR A 213 0.92 -18.07 18.41
C THR A 213 1.70 -17.15 17.47
N ARG A 214 2.97 -17.50 17.25
CA ARG A 214 3.83 -16.90 16.21
C ARG A 214 3.74 -17.63 14.86
N ALA A 215 2.98 -18.73 14.80
CA ALA A 215 2.80 -19.50 13.57
C ALA A 215 1.85 -18.80 12.59
N GLU A 216 0.85 -18.08 13.10
CA GLU A 216 -0.13 -17.35 12.30
C GLU A 216 0.48 -16.04 11.78
N ARG A 217 0.59 -15.96 10.45
CA ARG A 217 1.27 -14.90 9.72
C ARG A 217 0.30 -14.25 8.75
N ILE A 218 -0.40 -13.22 9.23
CA ILE A 218 -1.52 -12.61 8.50
C ILE A 218 -1.36 -11.09 8.31
N PHE A 219 -0.38 -10.48 8.97
CA PHE A 219 -0.19 -9.03 8.94
C PHE A 219 0.87 -8.62 7.91
N ASN A 220 0.59 -7.54 7.20
CA ASN A 220 1.59 -6.78 6.49
C ASN A 220 2.24 -5.79 7.46
N VAL A 221 3.52 -5.49 7.29
CA VAL A 221 4.19 -4.47 8.09
C VAL A 221 4.87 -3.47 7.15
N THR A 222 4.65 -2.20 7.43
CA THR A 222 5.32 -1.09 6.75
C THR A 222 6.08 -0.29 7.79
N GLY A 223 7.30 0.11 7.45
CA GLY A 223 8.17 0.91 8.29
C GLY A 223 8.59 2.19 7.61
N ARG A 224 8.81 3.24 8.40
CA ARG A 224 9.54 4.43 7.97
C ARG A 224 10.93 4.41 8.59
N LEU A 225 11.97 4.40 7.75
CA LEU A 225 13.36 4.50 8.18
C LEU A 225 13.57 5.77 9.00
N ALA A 226 14.33 5.66 10.09
CA ALA A 226 14.71 6.80 10.92
C ALA A 226 15.56 7.81 10.11
N PRO A 227 15.59 9.10 10.48
CA PRO A 227 16.43 10.08 9.80
C PRO A 227 17.90 9.64 9.78
N GLY A 228 18.49 9.55 8.59
CA GLY A 228 19.88 9.13 8.39
C GLY A 228 20.13 7.62 8.46
N ALA A 229 19.11 6.79 8.70
CA ALA A 229 19.23 5.35 8.58
C ALA A 229 19.26 4.92 7.11
N ASP A 230 20.11 3.95 6.78
CA ASP A 230 20.13 3.32 5.46
C ASP A 230 19.43 1.95 5.47
N LEU A 231 18.94 1.53 4.31
CA LEU A 231 18.18 0.29 4.16
C LEU A 231 19.01 -0.97 4.45
N ALA A 232 20.32 -0.95 4.18
CA ALA A 232 21.18 -2.10 4.40
C ALA A 232 21.41 -2.34 5.91
N GLY A 233 21.63 -1.27 6.67
CA GLY A 233 21.70 -1.29 8.13
C GLY A 233 20.39 -1.73 8.76
N ALA A 234 19.25 -1.20 8.28
CA ALA A 234 17.92 -1.61 8.76
C ALA A 234 17.66 -3.10 8.53
N ARG A 235 18.05 -3.62 7.35
CA ARG A 235 17.96 -5.06 7.05
C ARG A 235 18.85 -5.90 7.96
N ALA A 236 20.08 -5.46 8.25
CA ALA A 236 20.99 -6.18 9.12
C ALA A 236 20.50 -6.20 10.59
N GLU A 237 19.95 -5.08 11.06
CA GLU A 237 19.33 -4.99 12.39
C GLU A 237 18.14 -5.95 12.51
N LEU A 238 17.19 -5.90 11.58
CA LEU A 238 16.05 -6.80 11.58
C LEU A 238 16.46 -8.28 11.47
N ALA A 239 17.48 -8.59 10.67
CA ALA A 239 18.01 -9.95 10.59
C ALA A 239 18.55 -10.44 11.94
N THR A 240 19.17 -9.55 12.72
CA THR A 240 19.65 -9.85 14.07
C THR A 240 18.49 -10.11 15.03
N ILE A 241 17.46 -9.25 15.01
CA ILE A 241 16.26 -9.40 15.83
C ILE A 241 15.56 -10.73 15.48
N THR A 242 15.31 -10.98 14.20
CA THR A 242 14.63 -12.20 13.73
C THR A 242 15.44 -13.47 14.04
N GLY A 243 16.76 -13.44 13.91
CA GLY A 243 17.62 -14.57 14.29
C GLY A 243 17.56 -14.90 15.79
N ARG A 244 17.47 -13.86 16.64
CA ARG A 244 17.22 -14.05 18.08
C ARG A 244 15.83 -14.63 18.33
N LEU A 245 14.79 -14.15 17.65
CA LEU A 245 13.43 -14.70 17.77
C LEU A 245 13.36 -16.16 17.32
N ALA A 246 14.07 -16.54 16.25
CA ALA A 246 14.17 -17.93 15.80
C ALA A 246 14.82 -18.85 16.84
N SER A 247 15.77 -18.31 17.63
CA SER A 247 16.42 -19.05 18.72
C SER A 247 15.55 -19.11 19.98
N ALA A 248 14.80 -18.05 20.29
CA ALA A 248 13.93 -17.96 21.46
C ALA A 248 12.60 -18.72 21.30
N HIS A 249 12.11 -18.83 20.07
CA HIS A 249 10.84 -19.47 19.70
C HIS A 249 11.04 -20.48 18.56
N PRO A 250 11.86 -21.52 18.75
CA PRO A 250 12.22 -22.45 17.67
C PRO A 250 11.01 -23.21 17.10
N GLU A 251 9.97 -23.44 17.89
CA GLU A 251 8.76 -24.14 17.46
C GLU A 251 7.95 -23.39 16.38
N THR A 252 8.08 -22.07 16.34
CA THR A 252 7.31 -21.19 15.42
C THR A 252 8.17 -20.40 14.46
N ASN A 253 9.43 -20.13 14.81
CA ASN A 253 10.32 -19.23 14.08
C ASN A 253 11.62 -19.92 13.58
N ALA A 254 11.87 -21.20 13.88
CA ALA A 254 13.05 -21.87 13.30
C ALA A 254 12.97 -21.91 11.77
N GLY A 255 14.07 -21.53 11.11
CA GLY A 255 14.15 -21.45 9.65
C GLY A 255 13.43 -20.24 9.02
N TRP A 256 12.85 -19.37 9.84
CA TRP A 256 12.30 -18.09 9.41
C TRP A 256 13.33 -16.98 9.50
N GLY A 257 13.26 -16.05 8.55
CA GLY A 257 14.07 -14.85 8.46
C GLY A 257 13.24 -13.64 8.06
N VAL A 258 13.90 -12.59 7.60
CA VAL A 258 13.29 -11.31 7.23
C VAL A 258 13.82 -10.80 5.90
N THR A 259 12.94 -10.17 5.14
CA THR A 259 13.23 -9.42 3.92
C THR A 259 12.65 -8.01 4.09
N VAL A 260 13.40 -7.00 3.63
CA VAL A 260 13.00 -5.59 3.58
C VAL A 260 13.13 -5.10 2.15
#